data_AF-A0A516AGU4-F1
#
_entry.id   AF-A0A516AGU4-F1
#
_cell.length_a   1.000
_cell.length_b   1.000
_cell.length_c   1.000
_cell.angle_alpha   90.00
_cell.angle_beta   90.00
_cell.angle_gamma   90.00
#
_symmetry.space_group_name_H-M   'P 1'
#
loop_
_entity.id
_entity.type
_entity.pdbx_description
1 polymer ?
#
loop_
_entity_poly.entity_id
_entity_poly.type
_entity_poly.pdbx_seq_one_letter_code
_entity_poly.pdbx_strand_id
1 'polypeptide(L)'
;RRLVLDATALSALEIVETLEGTYKGSLLDFLNHTSTDFGFRLLKQWLCAPLFDLQAIRDRQEAVQYLSNTADVRDALRAGFKKVGVDLERATSRIWSFAVQAERHAVYYEDVTAKRLGMFRELLLEYQRCLRVLSTTLQGRKDLPRRLSQIVRPAPEGALPDLEGIITGLLES
;
A
#
# COMPACT_ATOMS: atom_id res chain seq x y z
N ARG A 1 6.34 -17.54 3.21
CA ARG A 1 5.78 -18.08 4.47
C ARG A 1 6.15 -17.15 5.63
N ARG A 2 5.45 -17.20 6.77
CA ARG A 2 5.57 -16.22 7.88
C ARG A 2 5.78 -16.95 9.21
N LEU A 3 6.60 -16.38 10.10
CA LEU A 3 6.81 -16.89 11.45
C LEU A 3 5.52 -16.67 12.24
N VAL A 4 5.08 -17.68 12.96
CA VAL A 4 3.92 -17.58 13.86
C VAL A 4 4.43 -17.08 15.21
N LEU A 5 3.94 -15.92 15.63
CA LEU A 5 4.11 -15.40 16.97
C LEU A 5 2.77 -15.53 17.69
N ASP A 6 2.77 -16.17 18.85
CA ASP A 6 1.58 -16.26 19.68
C ASP A 6 1.34 -14.93 20.43
N ALA A 7 0.17 -14.81 21.07
CA ALA A 7 -0.21 -13.60 21.79
C ALA A 7 0.80 -13.27 22.91
N THR A 8 1.35 -14.29 23.56
CA THR A 8 2.33 -14.13 24.63
C THR A 8 3.64 -13.54 24.11
N ALA A 9 4.19 -14.03 23.00
CA ALA A 9 5.38 -13.46 22.40
C ALA A 9 5.16 -12.03 21.88
N LEU A 10 4.00 -11.75 21.28
CA LEU A 10 3.67 -10.40 20.80
C LEU A 10 3.60 -9.37 21.94
N SER A 11 3.03 -9.77 23.08
CA SER A 11 2.93 -8.92 24.28
C SER A 11 4.27 -8.78 25.00
N ALA A 12 5.01 -9.88 25.20
CA ALA A 12 6.31 -9.87 25.89
C ALA A 12 7.39 -9.06 25.14
N LEU A 13 7.28 -8.98 23.81
CA LEU A 13 8.15 -8.16 22.96
C LEU A 13 7.61 -6.74 22.72
N GLU A 14 6.46 -6.40 23.32
CA GLU A 14 5.80 -5.09 23.20
C GLU A 14 5.67 -4.63 21.73
N ILE A 15 5.28 -5.55 20.84
CA ILE A 15 5.36 -5.29 19.38
C ILE A 15 4.43 -4.15 18.96
N VAL A 16 3.19 -4.16 19.44
CA VAL A 16 2.13 -3.21 19.03
C VAL A 16 1.80 -2.22 20.15
N GLU A 17 1.87 -2.68 21.39
CA GLU A 17 1.58 -1.95 22.61
C GLU A 17 2.56 -2.41 23.70
N THR A 18 2.81 -1.54 24.66
CA THR A 18 3.58 -1.85 25.87
C THR A 18 2.80 -2.79 26.79
N LEU A 19 3.44 -3.31 27.83
CA LEU A 19 2.79 -4.10 28.87
C LEU A 19 1.68 -3.32 29.61
N GLU A 20 1.72 -1.99 29.58
CA GLU A 20 0.68 -1.09 30.12
C GLU A 20 -0.50 -0.89 29.15
N GLY A 21 -0.47 -1.50 27.97
CA GLY A 21 -1.50 -1.38 26.93
C GLY A 21 -1.44 -0.06 26.16
N THR A 22 -0.30 0.64 26.19
CA THR A 22 -0.12 1.91 25.46
C THR A 22 0.63 1.70 24.16
N TYR A 23 0.19 2.36 23.09
CA TYR A 23 0.94 2.35 21.82
C TYR A 23 2.31 3.02 21.97
N LYS A 24 2.38 4.10 22.76
CA LYS A 24 3.60 4.88 22.96
C LYS A 24 4.66 4.06 23.68
N GLY A 25 5.86 4.00 23.12
CA GLY A 25 6.96 3.18 23.66
C GLY A 25 7.01 1.74 23.14
N SER A 26 6.01 1.29 22.36
CA SER A 26 6.06 -0.01 21.68
C SER A 26 7.09 -0.03 20.54
N LEU A 27 7.48 -1.24 20.10
CA LEU A 27 8.35 -1.41 18.93
C LEU A 27 7.75 -0.77 17.66
N LEU A 28 6.43 -0.91 17.47
CA LEU A 28 5.74 -0.31 16.33
C LEU A 28 5.78 1.22 16.38
N ASP A 29 5.62 1.84 17.56
CA ASP A 29 5.76 3.30 17.71
C ASP A 29 7.17 3.77 17.37
N PHE A 30 8.18 3.04 17.84
CA PHE A 30 9.58 3.35 17.53
C PHE A 30 9.91 3.26 16.03
N LEU A 31 9.43 2.21 15.34
CA LEU A 31 9.76 1.99 13.93
C LEU A 31 8.87 2.74 12.94
N ASN A 32 7.70 3.21 13.38
CA ASN A 32 6.73 3.81 12.47
C ASN A 32 7.13 5.22 12.04
N HIS A 33 7.72 5.29 10.84
CA HIS A 33 7.92 6.53 10.09
C HIS A 33 7.25 6.47 8.71
N THR A 34 6.16 5.71 8.59
CA THR A 34 5.42 5.58 7.33
C THR A 34 4.70 6.90 6.99
N SER A 35 4.48 7.14 5.69
CA SER A 35 3.82 8.37 5.21
C SER A 35 2.34 8.17 4.89
N THR A 36 1.83 6.94 5.00
CA THR A 36 0.45 6.57 4.65
C THR A 36 -0.10 5.55 5.65
N ASP A 37 -1.41 5.56 5.88
CA ASP A 37 -2.08 4.65 6.81
C ASP A 37 -1.99 3.19 6.39
N PHE A 38 -2.06 2.92 5.08
CA PHE A 38 -1.84 1.58 4.53
C PHE A 38 -0.38 1.13 4.70
N GLY A 39 0.58 2.07 4.69
CA GLY A 39 1.97 1.80 5.04
C GLY A 39 2.12 1.40 6.51
N PHE A 40 1.48 2.13 7.42
CA PHE A 40 1.45 1.82 8.85
C PHE A 40 0.89 0.41 9.12
N ARG A 41 -0.25 0.08 8.50
CA ARG A 41 -0.87 -1.25 8.66
C ARG A 41 0.01 -2.36 8.10
N LEU A 42 0.64 -2.13 6.95
CA LEU A 42 1.58 -3.09 6.37
C LEU A 42 2.80 -3.31 7.28
N LEU A 43 3.35 -2.24 7.87
CA LEU A 43 4.44 -2.33 8.84
C LEU A 43 4.03 -3.13 10.07
N LYS A 44 2.86 -2.83 10.66
CA LYS A 44 2.29 -3.59 11.78
C LYS A 44 2.17 -5.08 11.42
N GLN A 45 1.61 -5.42 10.26
CA GLN A 45 1.51 -6.79 9.79
C GLN A 45 2.87 -7.47 9.64
N TRP A 46 3.91 -6.73 9.21
CA TRP A 46 5.26 -7.29 9.06
C TRP A 46 5.94 -7.57 10.39
N LEU A 47 5.71 -6.73 11.41
CA LEU A 47 6.25 -6.95 12.75
C LEU A 47 5.54 -8.11 13.46
N CYS A 48 4.21 -8.21 13.35
CA CYS A 48 3.45 -9.29 13.97
C CYS A 48 3.65 -10.66 13.30
N ALA A 49 4.05 -10.67 12.03
CA ALA A 49 4.31 -11.88 11.27
C ALA A 49 5.63 -11.74 10.49
N PRO A 50 6.79 -11.95 11.12
CA PRO A 50 8.08 -11.86 10.45
C PRO A 50 8.22 -12.86 9.30
N LEU A 51 9.12 -12.57 8.38
CA LEU A 51 9.52 -13.56 7.36
C LEU A 51 10.47 -14.58 7.99
N PHE A 52 10.40 -15.83 7.56
CA PHE A 52 11.44 -16.85 7.83
C PHE A 52 12.07 -17.39 6.54
N ASP A 53 11.63 -16.89 5.38
CA ASP A 53 12.19 -17.26 4.09
C ASP A 53 13.44 -16.41 3.81
N LEU A 54 14.60 -17.08 3.66
CA LEU A 54 15.89 -16.41 3.51
C LEU A 54 15.92 -15.48 2.29
N GLN A 55 15.37 -15.90 1.16
CA GLN A 55 15.39 -15.09 -0.05
C GLN A 55 14.52 -13.85 0.10
N ALA A 56 13.31 -13.99 0.64
CA ALA A 56 12.42 -12.86 0.89
C ALA A 56 12.99 -11.86 1.90
N ILE A 57 13.76 -12.33 2.88
CA ILE A 57 14.50 -11.46 3.83
C ILE A 57 15.58 -10.68 3.08
N ARG A 58 16.42 -11.36 2.29
CA ARG A 58 17.47 -10.71 1.48
C ARG A 58 16.91 -9.69 0.50
N ASP A 59 15.83 -10.04 -0.21
CA ASP A 59 15.15 -9.14 -1.15
C ASP A 59 14.64 -7.85 -0.45
N ARG A 60 14.25 -7.92 0.85
CA ARG A 60 13.90 -6.72 1.63
C ARG A 60 15.15 -5.93 2.04
N GLN A 61 16.19 -6.61 2.50
CA GLN A 61 17.43 -5.98 2.93
C GLN A 61 18.10 -5.22 1.78
N GLU A 62 18.14 -5.80 0.58
CA GLU A 62 18.67 -5.15 -0.62
C GLU A 62 17.87 -3.88 -0.97
N ALA A 63 16.53 -3.95 -0.92
CA ALA A 63 15.68 -2.79 -1.16
C ALA A 63 15.90 -1.68 -0.12
N VAL A 64 16.03 -2.04 1.16
CA VAL A 64 16.35 -1.08 2.24
C VAL A 64 17.72 -0.47 2.02
N GLN A 65 18.74 -1.29 1.73
CA GLN A 65 20.11 -0.82 1.49
C GLN A 65 20.16 0.16 0.32
N TYR A 66 19.48 -0.15 -0.79
CA TYR A 66 19.40 0.71 -1.95
C TYR A 66 18.77 2.07 -1.62
N LEU A 67 17.62 2.07 -0.93
CA LEU A 67 16.92 3.31 -0.55
C LEU A 67 17.68 4.11 0.52
N SER A 68 18.42 3.46 1.40
CA SER A 68 19.30 4.11 2.37
C SER A 68 20.49 4.80 1.71
N ASN A 69 21.03 4.20 0.64
CA ASN A 69 22.14 4.75 -0.13
C ASN A 69 21.72 5.80 -1.18
N THR A 70 20.43 5.90 -1.48
CA THR A 70 19.89 6.74 -2.56
C THR A 70 18.87 7.74 -2.01
N ALA A 71 19.37 8.78 -1.33
CA ALA A 71 18.55 9.75 -0.61
C ALA A 71 17.57 10.49 -1.53
N ASP A 72 17.97 10.85 -2.76
CA ASP A 72 17.11 11.52 -3.74
C ASP A 72 15.87 10.68 -4.09
N VAL A 73 16.06 9.37 -4.32
CA VAL A 73 14.97 8.43 -4.58
C VAL A 73 14.07 8.29 -3.36
N ARG A 74 14.64 8.07 -2.18
CA ARG A 74 13.89 7.92 -0.93
C ARG A 74 13.02 9.15 -0.65
N ASP A 75 13.59 10.34 -0.78
CA ASP A 75 12.92 11.59 -0.42
C ASP A 75 11.85 11.96 -1.47
N ALA A 76 12.11 11.70 -2.75
CA ALA A 76 11.10 11.82 -3.82
C ALA A 76 9.92 10.86 -3.61
N LEU A 77 10.17 9.60 -3.28
CA LEU A 77 9.10 8.63 -2.95
C LEU A 77 8.30 9.11 -1.74
N ARG A 78 8.97 9.55 -0.67
CA ARG A 78 8.32 10.04 0.55
C ARG A 78 7.44 11.25 0.27
N ALA A 79 7.95 12.22 -0.48
CA ALA A 79 7.21 13.41 -0.88
C ALA A 79 6.02 13.07 -1.79
N GLY A 80 6.18 12.12 -2.70
CA GLY A 80 5.11 11.63 -3.57
C GLY A 80 4.00 10.93 -2.80
N PHE A 81 4.35 9.98 -1.92
CA PHE A 81 3.36 9.24 -1.12
C PHE A 81 2.66 10.10 -0.06
N LYS A 82 3.31 11.14 0.46
CA LYS A 82 2.66 12.09 1.38
C LYS A 82 1.54 12.90 0.70
N LYS A 83 1.54 13.00 -0.65
CA LYS A 83 0.48 13.65 -1.44
C LYS A 83 -0.67 12.70 -1.80
N VAL A 84 -0.61 11.43 -1.39
CA VAL A 84 -1.72 10.49 -1.56
C VAL A 84 -2.73 10.80 -0.46
N GLY A 85 -3.85 11.39 -0.87
CA GLY A 85 -4.86 11.91 0.07
C GLY A 85 -5.86 10.86 0.54
N VAL A 86 -5.84 9.68 -0.08
CA VAL A 86 -6.81 8.60 0.18
C VAL A 86 -6.10 7.37 0.73
N ASP A 87 -6.68 6.78 1.76
CA ASP A 87 -6.31 5.45 2.21
C ASP A 87 -6.75 4.40 1.18
N LEU A 88 -5.86 4.08 0.23
CA LEU A 88 -6.11 3.19 -0.90
C LEU A 88 -6.64 1.82 -0.48
N GLU A 89 -6.15 1.24 0.62
CA GLU A 89 -6.56 -0.09 1.08
C GLU A 89 -8.01 -0.10 1.56
N ARG A 90 -8.40 0.91 2.37
CA ARG A 90 -9.79 1.05 2.84
C ARG A 90 -10.72 1.47 1.71
N ALA A 91 -10.28 2.37 0.83
CA ALA A 91 -11.07 2.80 -0.31
C ALA A 91 -11.34 1.63 -1.27
N THR A 92 -10.33 0.80 -1.57
CA THR A 92 -10.49 -0.42 -2.37
C THR A 92 -11.46 -1.40 -1.74
N SER A 93 -11.31 -1.68 -0.44
CA SER A 93 -12.23 -2.58 0.29
C SER A 93 -13.68 -2.07 0.25
N ARG A 94 -13.88 -0.76 0.33
CA ARG A 94 -15.20 -0.11 0.27
C ARG A 94 -15.82 -0.21 -1.13
N ILE A 95 -15.05 0.06 -2.19
CA ILE A 95 -15.51 -0.10 -3.57
C ILE A 95 -15.86 -1.57 -3.86
N TRP A 96 -15.01 -2.50 -3.43
CA TRP A 96 -15.29 -3.93 -3.57
C TRP A 96 -16.61 -4.33 -2.90
N SER A 97 -16.87 -3.84 -1.68
CA SER A 97 -18.14 -4.06 -0.99
C SER A 97 -19.33 -3.53 -1.79
N PHE A 98 -19.21 -2.37 -2.45
CA PHE A 98 -20.26 -1.86 -3.33
C PHE A 98 -20.50 -2.73 -4.56
N ALA A 99 -19.44 -3.25 -5.18
CA ALA A 99 -19.55 -4.16 -6.32
C ALA A 99 -20.31 -5.45 -5.94
N VAL A 100 -19.93 -6.09 -4.83
CA VAL A 100 -20.61 -7.28 -4.31
C VAL A 100 -22.07 -7.00 -3.92
N GLN A 101 -22.39 -5.80 -3.46
CA GLN A 101 -23.78 -5.42 -3.17
C GLN A 101 -24.62 -5.18 -4.43
N ALA A 102 -24.03 -4.69 -5.52
CA ALA A 102 -24.72 -4.52 -6.79
C ALA A 102 -25.17 -5.87 -7.39
N GLU A 103 -24.36 -6.93 -7.20
CA GLU A 103 -24.72 -8.31 -7.56
C GLU A 103 -25.92 -8.87 -6.78
N ARG A 104 -26.35 -8.20 -5.70
CA ARG A 104 -27.53 -8.60 -4.91
C ARG A 104 -28.84 -7.96 -5.39
N HIS A 105 -28.85 -7.33 -6.58
CA HIS A 105 -30.04 -6.76 -7.24
C HIS A 105 -30.84 -5.78 -6.35
N ALA A 106 -30.17 -5.07 -5.45
CA ALA A 106 -30.82 -4.02 -4.67
C ALA A 106 -31.10 -2.81 -5.57
N VAL A 107 -32.33 -2.30 -5.57
CA VAL A 107 -32.70 -1.09 -6.30
C VAL A 107 -32.08 0.11 -5.56
N TYR A 108 -31.13 0.77 -6.22
CA TYR A 108 -30.51 1.99 -5.71
C TYR A 108 -31.10 3.21 -6.42
N TYR A 109 -31.34 4.29 -5.67
CA TYR A 109 -31.65 5.61 -6.24
C TYR A 109 -30.44 6.14 -7.04
N GLU A 110 -30.69 6.92 -8.10
CA GLU A 110 -29.65 7.44 -9.01
C GLU A 110 -28.48 8.13 -8.29
N ASP A 111 -28.76 8.85 -7.22
CA ASP A 111 -27.77 9.57 -6.40
C ASP A 111 -26.73 8.63 -5.75
N VAL A 112 -27.14 7.42 -5.36
CA VAL A 112 -26.24 6.43 -4.76
C VAL A 112 -25.27 5.87 -5.80
N THR A 113 -25.74 5.61 -7.01
CA THR A 113 -24.91 5.10 -8.11
C THR A 113 -23.89 6.15 -8.54
N ALA A 114 -24.31 7.40 -8.75
CA ALA A 114 -23.43 8.51 -9.10
C ALA A 114 -22.35 8.72 -8.03
N LYS A 115 -22.72 8.71 -6.74
CA LYS A 115 -21.77 8.83 -5.63
C LYS A 115 -20.75 7.69 -5.60
N ARG A 116 -21.19 6.45 -5.80
CA ARG A 116 -20.29 5.28 -5.85
C ARG A 116 -19.31 5.36 -7.00
N LEU A 117 -19.76 5.78 -8.19
CA LEU A 117 -18.90 6.03 -9.35
C LEU A 117 -17.88 7.14 -9.07
N GLY A 118 -18.30 8.24 -8.44
CA GLY A 118 -17.38 9.30 -7.99
C GLY A 118 -16.28 8.78 -7.07
N MET A 119 -16.64 7.96 -6.08
CA MET A 119 -15.67 7.35 -5.15
C MET A 119 -14.73 6.36 -5.86
N PHE A 120 -15.24 5.61 -6.85
CA PHE A 120 -14.41 4.71 -7.64
C PHE A 120 -13.43 5.50 -8.52
N ARG A 121 -13.89 6.56 -9.17
CA ARG A 121 -13.05 7.47 -9.96
C ARG A 121 -11.93 8.09 -9.11
N GLU A 122 -12.25 8.60 -7.92
CA GLU A 122 -11.25 9.12 -6.97
C GLU A 122 -10.20 8.05 -6.63
N LEU A 123 -10.63 6.81 -6.38
CA LEU A 123 -9.71 5.71 -6.11
C LEU A 123 -8.76 5.45 -7.28
N LEU A 124 -9.27 5.40 -8.53
CA LEU A 124 -8.45 5.18 -9.72
C LEU A 124 -7.43 6.30 -9.93
N LEU A 125 -7.83 7.56 -9.72
CA LEU A 125 -6.93 8.72 -9.81
C LEU A 125 -5.79 8.65 -8.80
N GLU A 126 -6.07 8.21 -7.57
CA GLU A 126 -5.04 8.05 -6.53
C GLU A 126 -4.11 6.86 -6.83
N TYR A 127 -4.63 5.75 -7.38
CA TYR A 127 -3.78 4.65 -7.88
C TYR A 127 -2.85 5.12 -9.00
N GLN A 128 -3.38 5.87 -9.98
CA GLN A 128 -2.58 6.43 -11.07
C GLN A 128 -1.49 7.37 -10.53
N ARG A 129 -1.79 8.18 -9.51
CA ARG A 129 -0.79 9.04 -8.83
C ARG A 129 0.32 8.20 -8.20
N CYS A 130 -0.01 7.15 -7.47
CA CYS A 130 0.98 6.25 -6.88
C CYS A 130 1.87 5.60 -7.94
N LEU A 131 1.28 5.08 -9.02
CA LEU A 131 2.05 4.51 -10.13
C LEU A 131 2.95 5.55 -10.78
N ARG A 132 2.46 6.79 -10.95
CA ARG A 132 3.27 7.89 -11.48
C ARG A 132 4.47 8.18 -10.59
N VAL A 133 4.27 8.31 -9.27
CA VAL A 133 5.37 8.51 -8.31
C VAL A 133 6.42 7.39 -8.41
N LEU A 134 5.97 6.14 -8.47
CA LEU A 134 6.87 4.99 -8.57
C LEU A 134 7.63 4.98 -9.89
N SER A 135 6.93 5.16 -11.01
CA SER A 135 7.50 5.20 -12.35
C SER A 135 8.52 6.32 -12.50
N THR A 136 8.16 7.57 -12.18
CA THR A 136 9.06 8.73 -12.36
C THR A 136 10.30 8.66 -11.49
N THR A 137 10.22 8.01 -10.33
CA THR A 137 11.33 7.98 -9.38
C THR A 137 12.27 6.81 -9.63
N LEU A 138 11.72 5.65 -10.00
CA LEU A 138 12.47 4.40 -10.13
C LEU A 138 12.80 4.04 -11.60
N GLN A 139 12.05 4.50 -12.59
CA GLN A 139 12.37 4.18 -13.99
C GLN A 139 13.74 4.74 -14.40
N GLY A 140 14.49 3.95 -15.17
CA GLY A 140 15.82 4.34 -15.65
C GLY A 140 16.94 4.30 -14.60
N ARG A 141 16.63 3.97 -13.34
CA ARG A 141 17.64 3.81 -12.29
C ARG A 141 18.42 2.50 -12.50
N LYS A 142 19.75 2.59 -12.37
CA LYS A 142 20.66 1.44 -12.45
C LYS A 142 20.60 0.63 -11.15
N ASP A 143 20.91 -0.66 -11.28
CA ASP A 143 21.13 -1.58 -10.15
C ASP A 143 19.96 -1.66 -9.17
N LEU A 144 18.73 -1.56 -9.68
CA LEU A 144 17.52 -1.73 -8.87
C LEU A 144 17.45 -3.15 -8.31
N PRO A 145 17.33 -3.32 -6.98
CA PRO A 145 17.07 -4.61 -6.35
C PRO A 145 15.80 -5.26 -6.91
N ARG A 146 15.77 -6.60 -6.91
CA ARG A 146 14.66 -7.40 -7.43
C ARG A 146 13.28 -6.92 -6.95
N ARG A 147 13.17 -6.58 -5.67
CA ARG A 147 11.91 -6.15 -5.07
C ARG A 147 11.43 -4.81 -5.62
N LEU A 148 12.33 -3.87 -5.90
CA LEU A 148 11.97 -2.57 -6.48
C LEU A 148 11.75 -2.68 -7.99
N SER A 149 12.50 -3.54 -8.70
CA SER A 149 12.33 -3.74 -10.14
C SER A 149 10.97 -4.35 -10.48
N GLN A 150 10.45 -5.26 -9.64
CA GLN A 150 9.11 -5.84 -9.79
C GLN A 150 7.99 -4.81 -9.64
N ILE A 151 8.19 -3.76 -8.86
CA ILE A 151 7.19 -2.69 -8.68
C ILE A 151 7.09 -1.82 -9.95
N VAL A 152 8.23 -1.59 -10.62
CA VAL A 152 8.29 -0.78 -11.85
C VAL A 152 7.81 -1.54 -13.08
N ARG A 153 7.94 -2.86 -13.08
CA ARG A 153 7.49 -3.76 -14.15
C ARG A 153 6.55 -4.81 -13.55
N PRO A 154 5.26 -4.47 -13.31
CA PRO A 154 4.30 -5.47 -12.90
C PRO A 154 4.25 -6.57 -13.98
N ALA A 155 4.17 -7.84 -13.55
CA ALA A 155 3.94 -8.95 -14.47
C ALA A 155 2.63 -8.71 -15.25
N PRO A 156 2.49 -9.21 -16.49
CA PRO A 156 1.30 -8.98 -17.31
C PRO A 156 -0.03 -9.35 -16.62
N GLU A 157 -0.05 -10.37 -15.75
CA GLU A 157 -1.23 -10.78 -14.97
C GLU A 157 -1.55 -9.86 -13.77
N GLY A 158 -0.63 -8.96 -13.40
CA GLY A 158 -0.77 -8.02 -12.29
C GLY A 158 -0.64 -6.55 -12.70
N ALA A 159 -0.61 -6.27 -14.01
CA ALA A 159 -0.68 -4.92 -14.52
C ALA A 159 -2.08 -4.37 -14.25
N LEU A 160 -2.15 -3.15 -13.69
CA LEU A 160 -3.43 -2.45 -13.65
C LEU A 160 -3.93 -2.26 -15.09
N PRO A 161 -5.25 -2.41 -15.35
CA PRO A 161 -5.82 -2.10 -16.65
C PRO A 161 -5.52 -0.65 -17.03
N ASP A 162 -5.75 -0.28 -18.29
CA ASP A 162 -5.55 1.09 -18.75
C ASP A 162 -6.41 2.07 -17.94
N LEU A 163 -5.80 2.65 -16.90
CA LEU A 163 -6.45 3.57 -16.00
C LEU A 163 -6.80 4.86 -16.70
N GLU A 164 -6.01 5.31 -17.68
CA GLU A 164 -6.29 6.55 -18.40
C GLU A 164 -7.54 6.39 -19.27
N GLY A 165 -7.64 5.29 -20.01
CA GLY A 165 -8.83 4.96 -20.78
C GLY A 165 -10.08 4.82 -19.90
N ILE A 166 -9.97 4.10 -18.78
CA ILE A 166 -11.09 3.93 -17.83
C ILE A 166 -11.52 5.27 -17.22
N ILE A 167 -10.57 6.09 -16.76
CA ILE A 167 -10.86 7.40 -16.14
C ILE A 167 -11.49 8.34 -17.17
N THR A 168 -11.00 8.34 -18.41
CA THR A 168 -11.54 9.17 -19.50
C THR A 168 -12.96 8.75 -19.84
N GLY A 169 -13.21 7.45 -19.97
CA GLY A 169 -14.57 6.93 -20.21
C GLY A 169 -15.55 7.30 -19.09
N LEU A 170 -15.11 7.34 -17.83
CA LEU A 170 -15.92 7.78 -16.68
C LEU A 170 -16.16 9.31 -16.64
N LEU A 171 -15.43 10.11 -17.42
CA LEU A 171 -15.62 11.55 -17.52
C LEU A 171 -16.59 11.94 -18.65
N GLU A 172 -16.73 11.08 -19.65
CA GLU A 172 -17.58 11.28 -20.83
C GLU A 172 -19.00 10.68 -20.66
N SER A 173 -19.21 9.87 -19.63
CA SER A 173 -20.48 9.24 -19.23
C SER A 173 -21.19 9.99 -18.11
#